data_AF-A0A532TRP1-F1
#
_entry.id   AF-A0A532TRP1-F1
#
_cell.length_a   1.000
_cell.length_b   1.000
_cell.length_c   1.000
_cell.angle_alpha   90.00
_cell.angle_beta   90.00
_cell.angle_gamma   90.00
#
_symmetry.space_group_name_H-M   'P 1'
#
loop_
_entity.id
_entity.type
_entity.pdbx_description
1 polymer ?
#
loop_
_entity_poly.entity_id
_entity_poly.type
_entity_poly.pdbx_seq_one_letter_code
_entity_poly.pdbx_strand_id
1 'polypeptide(L)'
;MSNNNQSDLDKAWEHYVKIRDALMGLYEILDLNLEKDNIFYQCAIDNLENLKDTIIDLLKKDYNPSEITLKLRDLEFSMKKELFFEKKEKQK
;
A
#
# COMPACT_ATOMS: atom_id res chain seq x y z
N MET A 1 13.00 -23.52 -22.90
CA MET A 1 12.82 -22.11 -22.47
C MET A 1 11.86 -22.03 -21.27
N SER A 2 12.04 -22.87 -20.25
CA SER A 2 11.01 -23.06 -19.21
C SER A 2 11.41 -22.56 -17.81
N ASN A 3 12.70 -22.25 -17.58
CA ASN A 3 13.21 -21.87 -16.26
C ASN A 3 12.97 -20.40 -15.87
N ASN A 4 12.81 -19.48 -16.83
CA ASN A 4 12.63 -18.05 -16.52
C ASN A 4 11.23 -17.75 -15.97
N ASN A 5 10.18 -18.35 -16.55
CA ASN A 5 8.80 -18.05 -16.13
C ASN A 5 8.50 -18.53 -14.72
N GLN A 6 9.11 -19.65 -14.28
CA GLN A 6 8.97 -20.13 -12.91
C GLN A 6 9.62 -19.15 -11.92
N SER A 7 10.82 -18.67 -12.25
CA SER A 7 11.55 -17.71 -11.41
C SER A 7 10.80 -16.38 -11.22
N ASP A 8 10.11 -15.89 -12.25
CA ASP A 8 9.39 -14.62 -12.16
C ASP A 8 8.05 -14.76 -11.42
N LEU A 9 7.38 -15.92 -11.51
CA LEU A 9 6.22 -16.26 -10.69
C LEU A 9 6.60 -16.38 -9.21
N ASP A 10 7.73 -17.00 -8.90
CA ASP A 10 8.22 -17.15 -7.53
C ASP A 10 8.51 -15.78 -6.91
N LYS A 11 9.15 -14.87 -7.65
CA LYS A 11 9.37 -13.47 -7.21
C LYS A 11 8.05 -12.72 -6.99
N ALA A 12 7.09 -12.86 -7.90
CA ALA A 12 5.79 -12.24 -7.74
C ALA A 12 5.11 -12.72 -6.45
N TRP A 13 5.16 -14.03 -6.18
CA TRP A 13 4.64 -14.61 -4.94
C TRP A 13 5.32 -14.06 -3.69
N GLU A 14 6.64 -13.89 -3.70
CA GLU A 14 7.36 -13.24 -2.59
C GLU A 14 6.87 -11.80 -2.34
N HIS A 15 6.56 -11.04 -3.40
CA HIS A 15 5.99 -9.71 -3.25
C HIS A 15 4.57 -9.74 -2.65
N TYR A 16 3.73 -10.68 -3.05
CA TYR A 16 2.42 -10.89 -2.43
C TYR A 16 2.53 -11.20 -0.93
N VAL A 17 3.45 -12.09 -0.55
CA VAL A 17 3.72 -12.44 0.85
C VAL A 17 4.16 -11.21 1.64
N LYS A 18 5.09 -10.40 1.10
CA LYS A 18 5.54 -9.16 1.73
C LYS A 18 4.40 -8.16 1.97
N ILE A 19 3.50 -8.00 1.00
CA ILE A 19 2.32 -7.12 1.14
C ILE A 19 1.42 -7.63 2.27
N ARG A 20 1.10 -8.93 2.28
CA ARG A 20 0.28 -9.55 3.33
C ARG A 20 0.90 -9.33 4.71
N ASP A 21 2.18 -9.63 4.85
CA ASP A 21 2.86 -9.55 6.15
C ASP A 21 2.95 -8.10 6.66
N ALA A 22 3.13 -7.13 5.75
CA ALA A 22 3.09 -5.71 6.10
C ALA A 22 1.70 -5.26 6.57
N LEU A 23 0.63 -5.66 5.88
CA LEU A 23 -0.75 -5.37 6.29
C LEU A 23 -1.07 -5.98 7.66
N MET A 24 -0.63 -7.22 7.89
CA MET A 24 -0.82 -7.90 9.17
C MET A 24 -0.08 -7.19 10.31
N GLY A 25 1.18 -6.79 10.07
CA GLY A 25 1.94 -6.02 11.05
C GLY A 25 1.30 -4.68 11.39
N LEU A 26 0.73 -3.98 10.39
CA LEU A 26 -0.02 -2.75 10.64
C LEU A 26 -1.28 -3.00 11.47
N TYR A 27 -2.03 -4.06 11.17
CA TYR A 27 -3.19 -4.47 11.97
C TYR A 27 -2.79 -4.74 13.42
N GLU A 28 -1.75 -5.53 13.66
CA GLU A 28 -1.27 -5.85 15.01
C GLU A 28 -0.85 -4.60 15.79
N ILE A 29 -0.15 -3.66 15.14
CA ILE A 29 0.21 -2.38 15.76
C ILE A 29 -1.04 -1.61 16.17
N LEU A 30 -2.06 -1.53 15.30
CA LEU A 30 -3.29 -0.83 15.62
C LEU A 30 -4.08 -1.52 16.74
N ASP A 31 -4.20 -2.85 16.71
CA ASP A 31 -4.92 -3.65 17.71
C ASP A 31 -4.28 -3.59 19.10
N LEU A 32 -2.95 -3.49 19.16
CA LEU A 32 -2.22 -3.35 20.42
C LEU A 32 -2.29 -1.94 21.02
N ASN A 33 -2.47 -0.90 20.21
CA ASN A 33 -2.29 0.49 20.64
C ASN A 33 -3.60 1.29 20.71
N LEU A 34 -4.69 0.83 20.12
CA LEU A 34 -5.97 1.54 20.10
C LEU A 34 -7.07 0.71 20.77
N GLU A 35 -7.92 1.40 21.55
CA GLU A 35 -9.11 0.77 22.14
C GLU A 35 -10.12 0.40 21.05
N LYS A 36 -10.61 -0.85 21.06
CA LYS A 36 -11.47 -1.38 19.99
C LYS A 36 -12.80 -0.63 19.84
N ASP A 37 -13.32 -0.08 20.94
CA ASP A 37 -14.58 0.68 20.95
C ASP A 37 -14.38 2.16 20.56
N ASN A 38 -13.16 2.57 20.21
CA ASN A 38 -12.85 3.93 19.80
C ASN A 38 -13.04 4.12 18.28
N ILE A 39 -13.64 5.25 17.89
CA ILE A 39 -13.77 5.66 16.49
C ILE A 39 -12.43 5.67 15.73
N PHE A 40 -11.31 5.99 16.40
CA PHE A 40 -9.99 5.96 15.77
C PHE A 40 -9.53 4.54 15.41
N TYR A 41 -9.89 3.54 16.22
CA TYR A 41 -9.63 2.14 15.87
C TYR A 41 -10.44 1.75 14.64
N GLN A 42 -11.75 2.03 14.64
CA GLN A 42 -12.61 1.74 13.48
C GLN A 42 -12.08 2.41 12.20
N CYS A 43 -11.78 3.70 12.25
CA CYS A 43 -11.22 4.41 11.10
C CYS A 43 -9.88 3.82 10.63
N ALA A 44 -9.03 3.36 11.56
CA ALA A 44 -7.76 2.75 11.20
C ALA A 44 -7.95 1.39 10.52
N ILE A 45 -8.89 0.58 11.00
CA ILE A 45 -9.26 -0.70 10.38
C ILE A 45 -9.88 -0.47 9.00
N ASP A 46 -10.83 0.47 8.86
CA ASP A 46 -11.46 0.81 7.58
C ASP A 46 -10.42 1.23 6.53
N ASN A 47 -9.43 2.03 6.94
CA ASN A 47 -8.34 2.44 6.06
C ASN A 47 -7.46 1.26 5.65
N LEU A 48 -7.19 0.31 6.55
CA LEU A 48 -6.40 -0.88 6.27
C LEU A 48 -7.13 -1.84 5.32
N GLU A 49 -8.44 -2.02 5.50
CA GLU A 49 -9.29 -2.79 4.59
C GLU A 49 -9.33 -2.16 3.20
N ASN A 50 -9.55 -0.85 3.12
CA ASN A 50 -9.53 -0.12 1.85
C ASN A 50 -8.17 -0.24 1.13
N LEU A 51 -7.06 -0.21 1.88
CA LEU A 51 -5.73 -0.41 1.30
C LEU A 51 -5.58 -1.82 0.73
N LYS A 52 -5.97 -2.85 1.49
CA LYS A 52 -5.95 -4.25 1.04
C LYS A 52 -6.79 -4.44 -0.23
N ASP A 53 -8.00 -3.92 -0.27
CA ASP A 53 -8.89 -4.04 -1.43
C ASP A 53 -8.34 -3.29 -2.65
N THR A 54 -7.81 -2.08 -2.45
CA THR A 54 -7.17 -1.29 -3.53
C THR A 54 -5.97 -2.03 -4.13
N ILE A 55 -5.13 -2.65 -3.30
CA ILE A 55 -3.98 -3.44 -3.79
C ILE A 55 -4.45 -4.63 -4.60
N ILE A 56 -5.45 -5.38 -4.13
CA ILE A 56 -6.01 -6.53 -4.86
C ILE A 56 -6.58 -6.08 -6.21
N ASP A 57 -7.32 -4.97 -6.23
CA ASP A 57 -7.89 -4.43 -7.46
C ASP A 57 -6.81 -3.99 -8.45
N LEU A 58 -5.75 -3.35 -7.97
CA LEU A 58 -4.60 -2.99 -8.81
C LEU A 58 -3.94 -4.21 -9.46
N LEU A 59 -3.84 -5.32 -8.72
CA LEU A 59 -3.20 -6.56 -9.18
C LEU A 59 -4.08 -7.36 -10.14
N LYS A 60 -5.41 -7.19 -10.08
CA LYS A 60 -6.36 -7.86 -10.98
C LYS A 60 -6.51 -7.19 -12.34
N LYS A 61 -6.10 -5.94 -12.49
CA LYS A 61 -6.28 -5.19 -13.75
C LYS A 61 -5.08 -5.35 -14.66
N ASP A 62 -5.36 -5.63 -15.93
CA ASP A 62 -4.37 -5.52 -17.01
C ASP A 62 -4.16 -4.05 -17.37
N TYR A 63 -3.31 -3.38 -16.61
CA TYR A 63 -2.86 -2.04 -16.96
C TYR A 63 -1.69 -2.09 -17.95
N ASN A 64 -1.64 -1.10 -18.85
CA ASN A 64 -0.46 -0.88 -19.67
C ASN A 64 0.73 -0.45 -18.76
N PRO A 65 1.91 -1.12 -18.84
CA PRO A 65 3.08 -0.79 -18.01
C PRO A 65 3.51 0.69 -18.06
N SER A 66 3.39 1.33 -19.23
CA SER A 66 3.72 2.75 -19.38
C SER A 66 2.76 3.65 -18.62
N GLU A 67 1.48 3.29 -18.57
CA GLU A 67 0.46 4.03 -17.83
C GLU A 67 0.62 3.86 -16.32
N ILE A 68 0.95 2.64 -15.85
CA ILE A 68 1.28 2.38 -14.44
C ILE A 68 2.45 3.26 -14.00
N THR A 69 3.53 3.28 -14.80
CA THR A 69 4.74 4.03 -14.47
C THR A 69 4.44 5.53 -14.33
N LEU A 70 3.64 6.10 -15.24
CA LEU A 70 3.23 7.49 -15.18
C LEU A 70 2.42 7.78 -13.91
N LYS A 71 1.40 6.95 -13.63
CA LYS A 71 0.53 7.11 -12.45
C LYS A 71 1.31 6.97 -11.14
N LEU A 72 2.24 6.02 -11.06
CA LEU A 72 3.11 5.86 -9.89
C LEU A 72 3.98 7.08 -9.65
N ARG A 73 4.54 7.68 -10.69
CA ARG A 73 5.33 8.92 -10.58
C ARG A 73 4.49 10.09 -10.11
N ASP A 74 3.29 10.25 -10.64
CA ASP A 74 2.38 11.34 -10.28
C ASP A 74 1.87 11.17 -8.83
N LEU A 75 1.61 9.93 -8.40
CA LEU A 75 1.32 9.58 -7.02
C LEU A 75 2.49 9.91 -6.10
N GLU A 76 3.71 9.47 -6.44
CA GLU A 76 4.91 9.73 -5.65
C GLU A 76 5.15 11.24 -5.48
N PHE A 77 4.95 12.03 -6.55
CA PHE A 77 5.06 13.48 -6.50
C PHE A 77 4.02 14.11 -5.57
N SER A 78 2.76 13.68 -5.68
CA SER A 78 1.65 14.19 -4.86
C SER A 78 1.83 13.85 -3.38
N MET A 79 2.17 12.59 -3.08
CA MET A 79 2.48 12.15 -1.72
C MET A 79 3.65 12.93 -1.12
N LYS A 80 4.70 13.19 -1.91
CA LYS A 80 5.84 13.96 -1.41
C LYS A 80 5.43 15.38 -1.02
N LYS A 81 4.57 16.00 -1.82
CA LYS A 81 4.02 17.34 -1.55
C LYS A 81 3.29 17.38 -0.21
N GLU A 82 2.35 16.46 -0.01
CA GLU A 82 1.46 16.43 1.15
C GLU A 82 2.17 15.96 2.43
N LEU A 83 3.02 14.94 2.34
CA LEU A 83 3.67 14.34 3.53
C LEU A 83 4.94 15.08 3.97
N PHE A 84 5.69 15.71 3.04
CA PHE A 84 7.02 16.25 3.34
C PHE A 84 7.22 17.74 3.02
N PHE A 85 6.47 18.32 2.08
CA PHE A 85 6.70 19.71 1.67
C PHE A 85 5.72 20.71 2.31
N GLU A 86 4.46 20.36 2.54
CA GLU A 86 3.49 21.28 3.20
C GLU A 86 3.76 21.49 4.71
N LYS A 87 4.51 20.58 5.36
CA LYS A 87 4.89 20.76 6.78
C LYS A 87 5.87 21.92 7.02
N LYS A 88 6.55 22.44 5.99
CA LYS A 88 7.54 23.53 6.14
C LYS A 88 6.93 24.93 6.16
N GLU A 89 5.68 25.12 5.73
CA GLU A 89 5.08 26.47 5.61
C GLU A 89 4.19 26.88 6.80
N LYS A 90 3.82 25.94 7.69
CA LYS A 90 2.97 26.22 8.86
C LYS A 90 3.73 26.58 10.15
N GLN A 91 5.03 26.87 10.05
CA GLN A 91 5.83 27.44 11.16
C GLN A 91 6.24 28.87 10.81
N LYS A 92 5.32 29.83 10.96
CA LYS A 92 5.62 31.25 11.10
C LYS A 92 4.68 31.86 12.12
#